data_AF-A0A0R2CP44-F1
#
_entry.id   AF-A0A0R2CP44-F1
#
_cell.length_a   1.000
_cell.length_b   1.000
_cell.length_c   1.000
_cell.angle_alpha   90.00
_cell.angle_beta   90.00
_cell.angle_gamma   90.00
#
_symmetry.space_group_name_H-M   'P 1'
#
loop_
_entity.id
_entity.type
_entity.pdbx_description
1 polymer ?
#
loop_
_entity_poly.entity_id
_entity_poly.type
_entity_poly.pdbx_seq_one_letter_code
_entity_poly.pdbx_strand_id
1 'polypeptide(L)'
;MYIAINPERKFNLIILLLVELILITLMQFQSALLHLINQIGQLIATFILLPSWLNRLGLFASHWSMGLFYALILWFFLWGFKHKLIAAWVLLTYLGGTAVGLFLQKTMTVLPLQITTTIINQRVLILTIISSCLMTALSPLIRQVNKQRVLKVSLWIVNFWLIVTLLKTKTATVSTLLTSTIFAQAWLQFCQAQYLVQFKQLQNWPLFRHSDYN
;
A
#
# COMPACT_ATOMS: atom_id res chain seq x y z
N MET A 1 -8.31 -11.54 17.04
CA MET A 1 -7.18 -10.57 17.06
C MET A 1 -6.80 -10.12 15.65
N TYR A 2 -6.93 -8.83 15.35
CA TYR A 2 -6.69 -8.24 14.02
C TYR A 2 -5.22 -8.17 13.62
N ILE A 3 -4.38 -7.66 14.51
CA ILE A 3 -2.93 -7.56 14.33
C ILE A 3 -2.30 -8.43 15.42
N ALA A 4 -1.65 -9.52 15.02
CA ALA A 4 -0.95 -10.41 15.94
C ALA A 4 0.45 -9.87 16.28
N ILE A 5 0.99 -10.28 17.43
CA ILE A 5 2.41 -10.06 17.75
C ILE A 5 3.23 -10.95 16.81
N ASN A 6 4.16 -10.35 16.08
CA ASN A 6 5.12 -11.08 15.24
C ASN A 6 6.54 -10.70 15.69
N PRO A 7 7.34 -11.65 16.22
CA PRO A 7 8.70 -11.37 16.69
C PRO A 7 9.63 -10.90 15.55
N GLU A 8 9.39 -11.35 14.33
CA GLU A 8 10.21 -11.02 13.15
C GLU A 8 9.90 -9.64 12.58
N ARG A 9 8.85 -8.95 13.04
CA ARG A 9 8.42 -7.67 12.47
C ARG A 9 9.52 -6.62 12.50
N LYS A 10 10.28 -6.53 13.60
CA LYS A 10 11.39 -5.55 13.71
C LYS A 10 12.47 -5.82 12.67
N PHE A 11 12.82 -7.09 12.48
CA PHE A 11 13.82 -7.51 11.51
C PHE A 11 13.35 -7.26 10.08
N ASN A 12 12.10 -7.62 9.76
CA ASN A 12 11.50 -7.38 8.44
C ASN A 12 11.43 -5.88 8.12
N LEU A 13 11.10 -5.03 9.10
CA LEU A 13 11.08 -3.58 8.93
C LEU A 13 12.48 -3.05 8.59
N ILE A 14 13.52 -3.52 9.30
CA ILE A 14 14.91 -3.13 9.02
C ILE A 14 15.32 -3.55 7.61
N ILE A 15 15.01 -4.78 7.20
CA ILE A 15 15.29 -5.25 5.83
C ILE A 15 14.59 -4.37 4.80
N LEU A 16 13.29 -4.08 4.99
CA LEU A 16 12.54 -3.25 4.04
C LEU A 16 13.14 -1.85 3.93
N LEU A 17 13.54 -1.23 5.04
CA LEU A 17 14.20 0.08 5.01
C LEU A 17 15.57 0.03 4.32
N LEU A 18 16.35 -1.03 4.52
CA LEU A 18 17.64 -1.20 3.84
C LEU A 18 17.46 -1.39 2.33
N VAL A 19 16.52 -2.23 1.92
CA VAL A 19 16.21 -2.45 0.50
C VAL A 19 15.68 -1.17 -0.14
N GLU A 20 14.81 -0.43 0.57
CA GLU A 20 14.30 0.87 0.10
C GLU A 20 15.45 1.87 -0.11
N LEU A 21 16.38 1.96 0.85
CA LEU A 21 17.55 2.83 0.73
C LEU A 21 18.43 2.45 -0.48
N ILE A 22 18.65 1.16 -0.71
CA ILE A 22 19.39 0.67 -1.88
C ILE A 22 18.66 1.07 -3.18
N LEU A 23 17.34 0.91 -3.25
CA LEU A 23 16.58 1.29 -4.45
C LEU A 23 16.61 2.80 -4.70
N ILE A 24 16.44 3.62 -3.65
CA ILE A 24 16.49 5.07 -3.76
C ILE A 24 17.86 5.53 -4.26
N THR A 25 18.94 4.98 -3.71
CA THR A 25 20.31 5.31 -4.16
C THR A 25 20.54 4.90 -5.61
N LEU A 26 20.15 3.69 -6.01
CA LEU A 26 20.25 3.24 -7.42
C LEU A 26 19.46 4.13 -8.38
N MET A 27 18.31 4.65 -7.96
CA MET A 27 17.50 5.58 -8.75
C MET A 27 18.15 6.96 -8.85
N GLN A 28 18.72 7.48 -7.76
CA GLN A 28 19.42 8.78 -7.75
C GLN A 28 20.67 8.76 -8.63
N PHE A 29 21.43 7.66 -8.61
CA PHE A 29 22.63 7.49 -9.43
C PHE A 29 22.36 6.96 -10.85
N GLN A 30 21.08 6.88 -11.28
CA GLN A 30 20.69 6.47 -12.64
C GLN A 30 21.34 5.14 -13.08
N SER A 31 21.27 4.12 -12.23
CA SER A 31 21.87 2.82 -12.51
C SER A 31 21.39 2.23 -13.85
N ALA A 32 22.32 1.84 -14.72
CA ALA A 32 22.03 1.23 -16.02
C ALA A 32 21.17 -0.03 -15.89
N LEU A 33 21.40 -0.83 -14.84
CA LEU A 33 20.61 -2.03 -14.54
C LEU A 33 19.14 -1.66 -14.31
N LEU A 34 18.89 -0.63 -13.49
CA LEU A 34 17.55 -0.19 -13.14
C LEU A 34 16.82 0.43 -14.36
N HIS A 35 17.55 1.10 -15.25
CA HIS A 35 17.03 1.53 -16.55
C HIS A 35 16.62 0.37 -17.45
N LEU A 36 17.45 -0.68 -17.55
CA LEU A 36 17.13 -1.89 -18.31
C LEU A 36 15.87 -2.58 -17.75
N ILE A 37 15.78 -2.74 -16.43
CA ILE A 37 14.57 -3.29 -15.78
C ILE A 37 13.33 -2.47 -16.11
N ASN A 38 13.44 -1.14 -16.05
CA ASN A 38 12.33 -0.26 -16.39
C ASN A 38 11.88 -0.41 -17.85
N GLN A 39 12.81 -0.51 -18.79
CA GLN A 39 12.51 -0.71 -20.21
C GLN A 39 11.86 -2.07 -20.45
N ILE A 40 12.43 -3.14 -19.89
CA ILE A 40 11.88 -4.51 -20.01
C ILE A 40 10.46 -4.57 -19.45
N GLY A 41 10.23 -4.01 -18.26
CA GLY A 41 8.89 -4.00 -17.66
C GLY A 41 7.88 -3.19 -18.45
N GLN A 42 8.29 -2.07 -19.04
CA GLN A 42 7.41 -1.30 -19.95
C GLN A 42 7.10 -2.08 -21.22
N LEU A 43 8.08 -2.75 -21.82
CA LEU A 43 7.87 -3.62 -22.98
C LEU A 43 6.88 -4.75 -22.66
N ILE A 44 7.09 -5.47 -21.56
CA ILE A 44 6.17 -6.53 -21.10
C ILE A 44 4.76 -5.97 -20.91
N ALA A 45 4.60 -4.81 -20.28
CA ALA A 45 3.29 -4.18 -20.09
C ALA A 45 2.59 -3.82 -21.42
N THR A 46 3.35 -3.48 -22.47
CA THR A 46 2.77 -3.23 -23.80
C THR A 46 2.29 -4.51 -24.50
N PHE A 47 2.94 -5.65 -24.26
CA PHE A 47 2.49 -6.95 -24.80
C PHE A 47 1.22 -7.48 -24.13
N ILE A 48 0.89 -7.01 -22.93
CA ILE A 48 -0.34 -7.42 -22.24
C ILE A 48 -1.56 -6.76 -22.90
N LEU A 49 -2.35 -7.58 -23.59
CA LEU A 49 -3.59 -7.18 -24.27
C LEU A 49 -4.74 -7.01 -23.28
N LEU A 50 -4.79 -5.83 -22.64
CA LEU A 50 -5.93 -5.38 -21.85
C LEU A 50 -6.87 -4.49 -22.68
N PRO A 51 -8.19 -4.76 -22.67
CA PRO A 51 -9.19 -3.87 -23.28
C PRO A 51 -9.07 -2.43 -22.79
N SER A 52 -9.35 -1.46 -23.66
CA SER A 52 -9.20 -0.03 -23.35
C SER A 52 -10.09 0.45 -22.20
N TRP A 53 -11.32 -0.08 -22.10
CA TRP A 53 -12.23 0.20 -20.98
C TRP A 53 -11.65 -0.26 -19.64
N LEU A 54 -10.97 -1.41 -19.65
CA LEU A 54 -10.36 -2.02 -18.48
C LEU A 54 -9.17 -1.15 -18.00
N ASN A 55 -8.34 -0.64 -18.91
CA ASN A 55 -7.28 0.31 -18.54
C ASN A 55 -7.83 1.61 -17.92
N ARG A 56 -8.94 2.15 -18.45
CA ARG A 56 -9.59 3.34 -17.90
C ARG A 56 -10.15 3.09 -16.49
N LEU A 57 -10.75 1.93 -16.25
CA LEU A 57 -11.20 1.54 -14.92
C LEU A 57 -10.04 1.42 -13.94
N GLY A 58 -8.91 0.85 -14.35
CA GLY A 58 -7.73 0.74 -13.49
C GLY A 58 -7.14 2.11 -13.13
N LEU A 59 -7.09 3.04 -14.09
CA LEU A 59 -6.67 4.42 -13.84
C LEU A 59 -7.61 5.17 -12.89
N PHE A 60 -8.92 4.94 -13.01
CA PHE A 60 -9.92 5.51 -12.13
C PHE A 60 -9.82 4.92 -10.72
N ALA A 61 -9.75 3.59 -10.60
CA ALA A 61 -9.67 2.89 -9.32
C ALA A 61 -8.37 3.20 -8.55
N SER A 62 -7.28 3.49 -9.27
CA SER A 62 -5.98 3.89 -8.70
C SER A 62 -5.88 5.38 -8.33
N HIS A 63 -6.94 6.16 -8.56
CA HIS A 63 -6.93 7.58 -8.26
C HIS A 63 -6.92 7.83 -6.75
N TRP A 64 -6.22 8.88 -6.30
CA TRP A 64 -6.04 9.18 -4.87
C TRP A 64 -7.38 9.41 -4.14
N SER A 65 -8.35 10.03 -4.81
CA SER A 65 -9.69 10.25 -4.27
C SER A 65 -10.46 8.94 -4.06
N MET A 66 -10.27 7.96 -4.95
CA MET A 66 -10.84 6.62 -4.77
C MET A 66 -10.19 5.91 -3.59
N GLY A 67 -8.89 6.11 -3.38
CA GLY A 67 -8.20 5.63 -2.19
C GLY A 67 -8.85 6.13 -0.89
N LEU A 68 -9.12 7.44 -0.81
CA LEU A 68 -9.79 8.03 0.35
C LEU A 68 -11.20 7.45 0.52
N PHE A 69 -11.94 7.31 -0.57
CA PHE A 69 -13.27 6.71 -0.57
C PHE A 69 -13.25 5.28 -0.03
N TYR A 70 -12.30 4.43 -0.47
CA TYR A 70 -12.16 3.07 0.05
C TYR A 70 -11.81 3.07 1.54
N ALA A 71 -10.91 3.94 1.99
CA ALA A 71 -10.55 4.05 3.40
C ALA A 71 -11.73 4.49 4.28
N LEU A 72 -12.55 5.44 3.79
CA LEU A 72 -13.77 5.90 4.48
C LEU A 72 -14.84 4.81 4.54
N ILE A 73 -15.06 4.07 3.45
CA ILE A 73 -15.97 2.92 3.44
C ILE A 73 -15.52 1.88 4.47
N LEU A 74 -14.23 1.54 4.46
CA LEU A 74 -13.67 0.54 5.36
C LEU A 74 -13.82 0.98 6.83
N TRP A 75 -13.53 2.25 7.10
CA TRP A 75 -13.73 2.86 8.41
C TRP A 75 -15.21 2.81 8.84
N PHE A 76 -16.14 3.22 7.97
CA PHE A 76 -17.57 3.25 8.27
C PHE A 76 -18.09 1.85 8.64
N PHE A 77 -17.76 0.82 7.85
CA PHE A 77 -18.18 -0.54 8.14
C PHE A 77 -17.55 -1.06 9.44
N LEU A 78 -16.24 -0.91 9.63
CA LEU A 78 -15.59 -1.38 10.87
C LEU A 78 -16.15 -0.66 12.10
N TRP A 79 -16.43 0.64 11.99
CA TRP A 79 -17.01 1.41 13.08
C TRP A 79 -18.44 0.95 13.41
N GLY A 80 -19.27 0.71 12.38
CA GLY A 80 -20.64 0.20 12.52
C GLY A 80 -20.71 -1.18 13.18
N PHE A 81 -19.73 -2.05 12.93
CA PHE A 81 -19.62 -3.38 13.53
C PHE A 81 -18.81 -3.40 14.85
N LYS A 82 -18.78 -2.29 15.60
CA LYS A 82 -18.10 -2.16 16.91
C LYS A 82 -16.58 -2.37 16.89
N HIS A 83 -15.93 -2.41 15.73
CA HIS A 83 -14.48 -2.55 15.58
C HIS A 83 -13.77 -1.18 15.50
N LYS A 84 -14.05 -0.30 16.47
CA LYS A 84 -13.66 1.12 16.45
C LYS A 84 -12.13 1.34 16.44
N LEU A 85 -11.38 0.51 17.16
CA LEU A 85 -9.91 0.64 17.24
C LEU A 85 -9.22 0.35 15.90
N ILE A 86 -9.59 -0.75 15.25
CA ILE A 86 -9.03 -1.09 13.93
C ILE A 86 -9.54 -0.11 12.87
N ALA A 87 -10.78 0.40 12.99
CA ALA A 87 -11.28 1.46 12.12
C ALA A 87 -10.39 2.72 12.20
N ALA A 88 -10.12 3.21 13.41
CA ALA A 88 -9.24 4.36 13.62
C ALA A 88 -7.82 4.11 13.11
N TRP A 89 -7.30 2.89 13.32
CA TRP A 89 -5.99 2.49 12.81
C TRP A 89 -5.92 2.54 11.28
N VAL A 90 -6.95 2.06 10.57
CA VAL A 90 -7.00 2.10 9.10
C VAL A 90 -6.95 3.54 8.60
N LEU A 91 -7.75 4.44 9.17
CA LEU A 91 -7.74 5.85 8.77
C LEU A 91 -6.38 6.50 9.03
N LEU A 92 -5.81 6.31 10.22
CA LEU A 92 -4.50 6.89 10.57
C LEU A 92 -3.40 6.33 9.68
N THR A 93 -3.41 5.03 9.40
CA THR A 93 -2.43 4.38 8.53
C THR A 93 -2.52 4.92 7.11
N TYR A 94 -3.75 5.06 6.59
CA TYR A 94 -4.00 5.65 5.27
C TYR A 94 -3.55 7.12 5.21
N LEU A 95 -4.10 7.98 6.07
CA LEU A 95 -3.82 9.42 6.06
C LEU A 95 -2.33 9.70 6.31
N GLY A 96 -1.74 9.06 7.31
CA GLY A 96 -0.31 9.20 7.61
C GLY A 96 0.56 8.72 6.45
N GLY A 97 0.25 7.56 5.86
CA GLY A 97 0.98 7.05 4.72
C GLY A 97 0.87 7.95 3.49
N THR A 98 -0.33 8.50 3.23
CA THR A 98 -0.52 9.46 2.13
C THR A 98 0.26 10.74 2.34
N ALA A 99 0.27 11.29 3.56
CA ALA A 99 0.99 12.52 3.88
C ALA A 99 2.51 12.34 3.75
N VAL A 100 3.04 11.23 4.28
CA VAL A 100 4.48 10.91 4.15
C VAL A 100 4.85 10.64 2.69
N GLY A 101 4.01 9.93 1.95
CA GLY A 101 4.21 9.70 0.50
C GLY A 101 4.30 11.00 -0.29
N LEU A 102 3.38 11.95 -0.05
CA LEU A 102 3.41 13.28 -0.66
C LEU A 102 4.66 14.07 -0.27
N PHE A 103 5.06 14.00 1.00
CA PHE A 103 6.28 14.65 1.48
C PHE A 103 7.53 14.11 0.77
N LEU A 104 7.66 12.79 0.68
CA LEU A 104 8.78 12.13 -0.02
C LEU A 104 8.75 12.43 -1.52
N GLN A 105 7.57 12.43 -2.13
CA GLN A 105 7.42 12.78 -3.54
C GLN A 105 7.90 14.20 -3.85
N LYS A 106 7.66 15.15 -2.93
CA LYS A 106 8.06 16.56 -3.07
C LYS A 106 9.54 16.79 -2.79
N THR A 107 10.12 16.05 -1.85
CA THR A 107 11.52 16.22 -1.42
C THR A 107 12.51 15.42 -2.25
N MET A 108 12.09 14.27 -2.80
CA MET A 108 12.95 13.34 -3.51
C MET A 108 12.50 13.20 -4.97
N THR A 109 12.76 14.25 -5.75
CA THR A 109 12.58 14.23 -7.21
C THR A 109 13.91 13.85 -7.87
N VAL A 110 13.94 12.72 -8.56
CA VAL A 110 15.00 12.45 -9.54
C VAL A 110 14.60 13.21 -10.81
N LEU A 111 15.55 13.86 -11.48
CA LEU A 111 15.38 14.31 -12.85
C LEU A 111 15.96 13.24 -13.79
N PRO A 112 15.16 12.30 -14.33
CA PRO A 112 15.57 11.56 -15.51
C PRO A 112 15.47 12.48 -16.73
N LEU A 113 16.40 12.30 -17.67
CA LEU A 113 16.51 13.03 -18.94
C LEU A 113 15.26 13.03 -19.84
N GLN A 114 14.19 12.26 -19.56
CA GLN A 114 13.04 12.16 -20.47
C GLN A 114 11.65 11.97 -19.81
N ILE A 115 11.57 11.67 -18.51
CA ILE A 115 10.28 11.54 -17.81
C ILE A 115 10.53 12.04 -16.39
N THR A 116 9.83 13.08 -15.93
CA THR A 116 9.84 13.49 -14.51
C THR A 116 9.14 12.42 -13.68
N THR A 117 9.82 11.32 -13.38
CA THR A 117 9.31 10.27 -12.49
C THR A 117 9.79 10.55 -11.08
N THR A 118 8.84 10.75 -10.18
CA THR A 118 9.12 10.85 -8.75
C THR A 118 9.57 9.50 -8.22
N ILE A 119 10.43 9.48 -7.20
CA ILE A 119 10.96 8.24 -6.62
C ILE A 119 9.84 7.33 -6.12
N ILE A 120 8.79 7.95 -5.56
CA ILE A 120 7.60 7.28 -5.07
C ILE A 120 6.42 7.67 -5.95
N ASN A 121 5.64 6.66 -6.36
CA ASN A 121 4.37 6.80 -7.04
C ASN A 121 3.22 6.74 -6.03
N GLN A 122 2.58 7.88 -5.81
CA GLN A 122 1.51 8.01 -4.81
C GLN A 122 0.33 7.06 -5.04
N ARG A 123 -0.02 6.75 -6.29
CA ARG A 123 -1.16 5.86 -6.59
C ARG A 123 -0.88 4.44 -6.13
N VAL A 124 0.33 3.97 -6.38
CA VAL A 124 0.79 2.62 -6.02
C VAL A 124 0.89 2.49 -4.51
N LEU A 125 1.46 3.50 -3.85
CA LEU A 125 1.56 3.58 -2.40
C LEU A 125 0.17 3.49 -1.74
N ILE A 126 -0.78 4.32 -2.19
CA ILE A 126 -2.15 4.34 -1.70
C ILE A 126 -2.84 2.98 -1.87
N LEU A 127 -2.77 2.40 -3.07
CA LEU A 127 -3.38 1.10 -3.35
C LEU A 127 -2.78 -0.02 -2.50
N THR A 128 -1.46 -0.01 -2.34
CA THR A 128 -0.76 -1.02 -1.54
C THR A 128 -1.15 -0.90 -0.06
N ILE A 129 -1.23 0.31 0.49
CA ILE A 129 -1.68 0.55 1.87
C ILE A 129 -3.12 0.09 2.05
N ILE A 130 -4.05 0.48 1.18
CA ILE A 130 -5.47 0.14 1.31
C ILE A 130 -5.70 -1.36 1.17
N SER A 131 -5.09 -1.99 0.16
CA SER A 131 -5.22 -3.44 -0.04
C SER A 131 -4.67 -4.22 1.16
N SER A 132 -3.57 -3.75 1.75
CA SER A 132 -3.01 -4.37 2.95
C SER A 132 -3.87 -4.10 4.19
N CYS A 133 -4.46 -2.91 4.32
CA CYS A 133 -5.44 -2.60 5.37
C CYS A 133 -6.68 -3.49 5.25
N LEU A 134 -7.22 -3.68 4.05
CA LEU A 134 -8.31 -4.62 3.76
C LEU A 134 -7.93 -6.04 4.17
N MET A 135 -6.73 -6.51 3.83
CA MET A 135 -6.26 -7.83 4.25
C MET A 135 -6.19 -7.96 5.77
N THR A 136 -5.63 -6.97 6.47
CA THR A 136 -5.50 -7.00 7.94
C THR A 136 -6.84 -6.89 8.65
N ALA A 137 -7.75 -6.06 8.13
CA ALA A 137 -9.05 -5.83 8.73
C ALA A 137 -10.01 -6.98 8.43
N LEU A 138 -10.15 -7.42 7.17
CA LEU A 138 -11.18 -8.38 6.78
C LEU A 138 -10.80 -9.85 7.05
N SER A 139 -9.52 -10.21 6.99
CA SER A 139 -9.09 -11.60 7.22
C SER A 139 -9.64 -12.19 8.52
N PRO A 140 -9.58 -11.54 9.69
CA PRO A 140 -10.11 -12.09 10.93
C PRO A 140 -11.64 -12.17 11.00
N LEU A 141 -12.39 -11.33 10.25
CA LEU A 141 -13.86 -11.40 10.24
C LEU A 141 -14.39 -12.65 9.54
N ILE A 142 -13.64 -13.18 8.56
CA ILE A 142 -14.07 -14.33 7.79
C ILE A 142 -13.67 -15.61 8.52
N ARG A 143 -14.63 -16.35 9.09
CA ARG A 143 -14.34 -17.61 9.80
C ARG A 143 -13.81 -18.74 8.92
N GLN A 144 -14.18 -18.77 7.64
CA GLN A 144 -13.84 -19.86 6.72
C GLN A 144 -12.48 -19.61 6.02
N VAL A 145 -11.53 -20.51 6.22
CA VAL A 145 -10.17 -20.43 5.65
C VAL A 145 -10.18 -20.35 4.12
N ASN A 146 -11.06 -21.10 3.45
CA ASN A 146 -11.18 -21.07 1.99
C ASN A 146 -11.62 -19.69 1.50
N LYS A 147 -12.59 -19.06 2.17
CA LYS A 147 -13.04 -17.71 1.84
C LYS A 147 -11.96 -16.66 2.10
N GLN A 148 -11.18 -16.82 3.18
CA GLN A 148 -10.02 -15.97 3.41
C GLN A 148 -8.98 -16.10 2.30
N ARG A 149 -8.71 -17.34 1.83
CA ARG A 149 -7.76 -17.58 0.73
C ARG A 149 -8.26 -16.93 -0.56
N VAL A 150 -9.54 -17.09 -0.90
CA VAL A 150 -10.15 -16.45 -2.07
C VAL A 150 -10.04 -14.92 -1.99
N LEU A 151 -10.33 -14.32 -0.84
CA LEU A 151 -10.17 -12.87 -0.62
C LEU A 151 -8.72 -12.41 -0.84
N LYS A 152 -7.74 -13.14 -0.30
CA LYS A 152 -6.32 -12.80 -0.47
C LYS A 152 -5.92 -12.88 -1.94
N VAL A 153 -6.29 -13.96 -2.62
CA VAL A 153 -5.98 -14.15 -4.04
C VAL A 153 -6.66 -13.09 -4.91
N SER A 154 -7.93 -12.76 -4.64
CA SER A 154 -8.64 -11.73 -5.41
C SER A 154 -8.01 -10.34 -5.24
N LEU A 155 -7.61 -9.96 -4.01
CA LEU A 155 -6.91 -8.71 -3.76
C LEU A 155 -5.54 -8.67 -4.46
N TRP A 156 -4.80 -9.78 -4.49
CA TRP A 156 -3.55 -9.90 -5.23
C TRP A 156 -3.75 -9.73 -6.74
N ILE A 157 -4.79 -10.35 -7.30
CA ILE A 157 -5.14 -10.20 -8.72
C ILE A 157 -5.49 -8.75 -9.05
N VAL A 158 -6.29 -8.09 -8.21
CA VAL A 158 -6.66 -6.67 -8.39
C VAL A 158 -5.43 -5.77 -8.31
N ASN A 159 -4.55 -5.97 -7.33
CA ASN A 159 -3.29 -5.20 -7.23
C ASN A 159 -2.39 -5.42 -8.45
N PHE A 160 -2.21 -6.67 -8.87
CA PHE A 160 -1.42 -7.00 -10.05
C PHE A 160 -1.98 -6.32 -11.30
N TRP A 161 -3.28 -6.40 -11.49
CA TRP A 161 -3.96 -5.73 -12.60
C TRP A 161 -3.73 -4.21 -12.56
N LEU A 162 -3.91 -3.56 -11.41
CA LEU A 162 -3.68 -2.11 -11.27
C LEU A 162 -2.23 -1.74 -11.57
N ILE A 163 -1.26 -2.51 -11.09
CA ILE A 163 0.16 -2.32 -11.40
C ILE A 163 0.42 -2.38 -12.91
N VAL A 164 -0.13 -3.38 -13.60
CA VAL A 164 0.01 -3.50 -15.06
C VAL A 164 -0.61 -2.30 -15.77
N THR A 165 -1.78 -1.83 -15.32
CA THR A 165 -2.40 -0.63 -15.92
C THR A 165 -1.50 0.60 -15.78
N LEU A 166 -0.88 0.81 -14.61
CA LEU A 166 -0.01 1.96 -14.35
C LEU A 166 1.29 1.94 -15.16
N LEU A 167 1.84 0.75 -15.42
CA LEU A 167 2.98 0.55 -16.32
C LEU A 167 2.58 0.85 -17.78
N LYS A 168 1.46 0.31 -18.23
CA LYS A 168 0.98 0.46 -19.61
C LYS A 168 0.66 1.92 -19.95
N THR A 169 0.14 2.68 -18.99
CA THR A 169 -0.18 4.11 -19.15
C THR A 169 1.03 5.02 -18.94
N LYS A 170 2.23 4.46 -18.74
CA LYS A 170 3.49 5.17 -18.48
C LYS A 170 3.41 6.14 -17.29
N THR A 171 2.49 5.91 -16.37
CA THR A 171 2.33 6.71 -15.14
C THR A 171 3.31 6.28 -14.05
N ALA A 172 3.85 5.07 -14.15
CA ALA A 172 4.84 4.50 -13.26
C ALA A 172 5.90 3.74 -14.07
N THR A 173 7.12 3.68 -13.54
CA THR A 173 8.16 2.73 -13.96
C THR A 173 8.27 1.60 -12.96
N VAL A 174 8.87 0.47 -13.35
CA VAL A 174 9.06 -0.69 -12.46
C VAL A 174 9.77 -0.29 -11.16
N SER A 175 10.80 0.54 -11.25
CA SER A 175 11.52 1.02 -10.08
C SER A 175 10.63 1.81 -9.13
N THR A 176 9.81 2.73 -9.66
CA THR A 176 8.86 3.51 -8.84
C THR A 176 7.76 2.65 -8.24
N LEU A 177 7.37 1.55 -8.90
CA LEU A 177 6.44 0.59 -8.32
C LEU A 177 7.08 -0.11 -7.12
N LEU A 178 8.32 -0.59 -7.28
CA LEU A 178 9.04 -1.34 -6.24
C LEU A 178 9.29 -0.47 -5.01
N THR A 179 9.80 0.74 -5.17
CA THR A 179 9.99 1.67 -4.05
C THR A 179 8.67 1.97 -3.34
N SER A 180 7.61 2.27 -4.11
CA SER A 180 6.30 2.58 -3.51
C SER A 180 5.69 1.40 -2.75
N THR A 181 5.84 0.17 -3.26
CA THR A 181 5.30 -1.03 -2.59
C THR A 181 6.13 -1.39 -1.37
N ILE A 182 7.45 -1.36 -1.44
CA ILE A 182 8.35 -1.65 -0.31
C ILE A 182 8.15 -0.60 0.79
N PHE A 183 8.11 0.67 0.42
CA PHE A 183 7.80 1.76 1.35
C PHE A 183 6.43 1.57 2.01
N ALA A 184 5.38 1.23 1.25
CA ALA A 184 4.06 0.96 1.81
C ALA A 184 4.07 -0.21 2.80
N GLN A 185 4.84 -1.27 2.54
CA GLN A 185 5.00 -2.40 3.47
C GLN A 185 5.77 -1.99 4.73
N ALA A 186 6.83 -1.21 4.61
CA ALA A 186 7.59 -0.69 5.75
C ALA A 186 6.70 0.20 6.64
N TRP A 187 5.95 1.12 6.01
CA TRP A 187 4.98 1.97 6.68
C TRP A 187 3.92 1.15 7.42
N LEU A 188 3.37 0.13 6.79
CA LEU A 188 2.36 -0.73 7.39
C LEU A 188 2.92 -1.51 8.59
N GLN A 189 4.14 -2.05 8.50
CA GLN A 189 4.77 -2.72 9.64
C GLN A 189 5.01 -1.75 10.80
N PHE A 190 5.43 -0.53 10.51
CA PHE A 190 5.57 0.53 11.51
C PHE A 190 4.22 0.83 12.19
N CYS A 191 3.15 1.07 11.41
CA CYS A 191 1.82 1.32 11.95
C CYS A 191 1.25 0.14 12.75
N GLN A 192 1.51 -1.10 12.34
CA GLN A 192 1.11 -2.28 13.11
C GLN A 192 1.87 -2.43 14.42
N ALA A 193 3.17 -2.11 14.44
CA ALA A 193 3.95 -2.09 15.67
C ALA A 193 3.41 -1.03 16.63
N GLN A 194 3.14 0.16 16.12
CA GLN A 194 2.58 1.26 16.93
C GLN A 194 1.19 0.91 17.47
N TYR A 195 0.35 0.26 16.66
CA TYR A 195 -0.93 -0.25 17.10
C TYR A 195 -0.79 -1.18 18.31
N LEU A 196 0.10 -2.18 18.27
CA LEU A 196 0.28 -3.12 19.39
C LEU A 196 0.75 -2.45 20.68
N VAL A 197 1.56 -1.39 20.58
CA VAL A 197 2.05 -0.64 21.75
C VAL A 197 0.95 0.24 22.34
N GLN A 198 0.27 1.02 21.49
CA GLN A 198 -0.75 1.98 21.91
C GLN A 198 -2.09 1.32 22.25
N PHE A 199 -2.33 0.10 21.77
CA PHE A 199 -3.59 -0.63 21.92
C PHE A 199 -4.08 -0.70 23.38
N LYS A 200 -3.20 -1.08 24.33
CA LYS A 200 -3.57 -1.19 25.75
C LYS A 200 -3.95 0.15 26.37
N GLN A 201 -3.36 1.24 25.89
CA GLN A 201 -3.60 2.58 26.41
C GLN A 201 -4.89 3.18 25.82
N LEU A 202 -5.13 2.94 24.53
CA LEU A 202 -6.28 3.46 23.80
C LEU A 202 -7.60 2.77 24.17
N GLN A 203 -7.58 1.52 24.66
CA GLN A 203 -8.78 0.83 25.12
C GLN A 203 -9.45 1.53 26.32
N ASN A 204 -8.66 2.24 27.13
CA ASN A 204 -9.17 2.94 28.31
C ASN A 204 -9.84 4.29 27.98
N TRP A 205 -9.73 4.76 26.72
CA TRP A 205 -10.35 6.02 26.31
C TRP A 205 -11.86 5.87 26.08
N PRO A 206 -12.67 6.89 26.44
CA PRO A 206 -14.14 6.80 26.37
C PRO A 206 -14.66 6.52 24.96
N LEU A 207 -13.93 6.97 23.93
CA LEU A 207 -14.26 6.73 22.52
C LEU A 207 -14.20 5.23 22.13
N PHE A 208 -13.31 4.47 22.78
CA PHE A 208 -12.96 3.08 22.41
C PHE A 208 -13.37 2.03 23.46
N ARG A 209 -13.94 2.46 24.60
CA ARG A 209 -14.27 1.63 25.78
C ARG A 209 -15.20 0.43 25.51
N HIS A 210 -15.93 0.46 24.40
CA HIS A 210 -16.85 -0.61 23.95
C HIS A 210 -16.49 -1.17 22.57
N SER A 211 -15.23 -1.02 22.15
CA SER A 211 -14.76 -1.67 20.93
C SER A 211 -14.65 -3.17 21.21
N ASP A 212 -15.39 -4.00 20.48
CA ASP A 212 -15.27 -5.45 20.60
C ASP A 212 -13.85 -5.85 20.19
N TYR A 213 -13.17 -6.55 21.10
CA TYR A 213 -11.84 -7.10 20.87
C TYR A 213 -11.83 -8.61 21.00
N ASN A 214 -12.22 -9.27 19.91
CA ASN A 214 -11.45 -10.36 19.33
C ASN A 214 -11.85 -10.66 17.89
#